data_AF-A0AAV9IPF7-F1
#
_entry.id   AF-A0AAV9IPF7-F1
#
_cell.length_a   1.000
_cell.length_b   1.000
_cell.length_c   1.000
_cell.angle_alpha   90.00
_cell.angle_beta   90.00
_cell.angle_gamma   90.00
#
_symmetry.space_group_name_H-M   'P 1'
#
loop_
_entity.id
_entity.type
_entity.pdbx_description
1 polymer ?
#
loop_
_entity_poly.entity_id
_entity_poly.type
_entity_poly.pdbx_seq_one_letter_code
_entity_poly.pdbx_strand_id
1 'polypeptide(L)'
;MELAERAFFQRLVASRYMTRQEACAAYAELLCACKDPRGAARSAGDAAGATEGALEAVVNRLNAVLREYDLAVQSARDEDGTPYVGLCNLAADDGLAQLATQYTAHELALFRKILFEGLLNEATPFYADGIVPLIDCINLCHDLHMSSPMAPTEAEAAIKRLVRDGWLRLARQAGSSHRRGEPTLSVGVGIRACLEIPEVRSWRMQRAQDVQTSPVGEGTDP
;
A
#
# COMPACT_ATOMS: atom_id res chain seq x y z
N MET A 1 -4.45 -7.37 -27.19
CA MET A 1 -4.85 -6.39 -26.18
C MET A 1 -5.90 -5.48 -26.79
N GLU A 2 -7.11 -5.51 -26.26
CA GLU A 2 -8.27 -4.74 -26.75
C GLU A 2 -8.16 -3.25 -26.36
N LEU A 3 -8.97 -2.39 -26.99
CA LEU A 3 -8.96 -0.94 -26.72
C LEU A 3 -9.29 -0.63 -25.25
N ALA A 4 -10.29 -1.32 -24.68
CA ALA A 4 -10.68 -1.17 -23.28
C ALA A 4 -9.55 -1.54 -22.30
N GLU A 5 -8.77 -2.58 -22.61
CA GLU A 5 -7.65 -3.04 -21.77
C GLU A 5 -6.51 -2.01 -21.77
N ARG A 6 -6.20 -1.44 -22.94
CA ARG A 6 -5.20 -0.37 -23.06
C ARG A 6 -5.63 0.88 -22.29
N ALA A 7 -6.88 1.29 -22.43
CA ALA A 7 -7.41 2.44 -21.71
C ALA A 7 -7.44 2.20 -20.19
N PHE A 8 -7.77 0.98 -19.76
CA PHE A 8 -7.71 0.60 -18.36
C PHE A 8 -6.28 0.65 -17.82
N PHE A 9 -5.31 0.10 -18.55
CA PHE A 9 -3.90 0.17 -18.19
C PHE A 9 -3.39 1.62 -18.10
N GLN A 10 -3.75 2.48 -19.07
CA GLN A 10 -3.39 3.91 -19.02
C GLN A 10 -3.95 4.61 -17.78
N ARG A 11 -5.20 4.30 -17.40
CA ARG A 11 -5.82 4.82 -16.17
C ARG A 11 -5.09 4.32 -14.93
N LEU A 12 -4.70 3.04 -14.89
CA LEU A 12 -3.92 2.47 -13.79
C LEU A 12 -2.54 3.12 -13.66
N VAL A 13 -1.85 3.39 -14.78
CA VAL A 13 -0.56 4.10 -14.79
C VAL A 13 -0.71 5.53 -14.25
N ALA A 14 -1.78 6.23 -14.64
CA ALA A 14 -2.04 7.59 -14.17
C ALA A 14 -2.35 7.66 -12.67
N SER A 15 -3.13 6.70 -12.15
CA SER A 15 -3.50 6.63 -10.74
C SER A 15 -2.45 5.96 -9.84
N ARG A 16 -1.49 5.21 -10.42
CA ARG A 16 -0.52 4.30 -9.77
C ARG A 16 -1.16 3.08 -9.11
N TYR A 17 -2.17 3.32 -8.28
CA TYR A 17 -3.03 2.31 -7.67
C TYR A 17 -4.44 2.87 -7.50
N MET A 18 -5.41 1.99 -7.30
CA MET A 18 -6.81 2.34 -7.02
C MET A 18 -7.45 1.23 -6.19
N THR A 19 -8.53 1.54 -5.49
CA THR A 19 -9.31 0.50 -4.83
C THR A 19 -9.85 -0.47 -5.87
N ARG A 20 -10.09 -1.71 -5.46
CA ARG A 20 -10.64 -2.73 -6.36
C ARG A 20 -12.03 -2.36 -6.86
N GLN A 21 -12.82 -1.68 -6.02
CA GLN A 21 -14.12 -1.13 -6.40
C GLN A 21 -13.98 -0.09 -7.52
N GLU A 22 -13.04 0.84 -7.40
CA GLU A 22 -12.75 1.83 -8.45
C GLU A 22 -12.24 1.18 -9.73
N ALA A 23 -11.40 0.15 -9.63
CA ALA A 23 -10.90 -0.60 -10.79
C ALA A 23 -12.04 -1.30 -11.54
N CYS A 24 -12.95 -1.97 -10.82
CA CYS A 24 -14.13 -2.59 -11.39
C CYS A 24 -15.03 -1.56 -12.07
N ALA A 25 -15.33 -0.45 -11.39
CA ALA A 25 -16.15 0.62 -11.95
C ALA A 25 -15.52 1.24 -13.21
N ALA A 26 -14.22 1.52 -13.17
CA ALA A 26 -13.48 2.07 -14.30
C ALA A 26 -13.45 1.11 -15.49
N TYR A 27 -13.27 -0.18 -15.26
CA TYR A 27 -13.26 -1.16 -16.34
C TYR A 27 -14.66 -1.37 -16.93
N ALA A 28 -15.71 -1.39 -16.11
CA ALA A 28 -17.10 -1.45 -16.58
C ALA A 28 -17.46 -0.23 -17.45
N GLU A 29 -17.05 0.97 -17.04
CA GLU A 29 -17.21 2.21 -17.81
C GLU A 29 -16.56 2.07 -19.20
N LEU A 30 -15.32 1.58 -19.26
CA LEU A 30 -14.58 1.40 -20.50
C LEU A 30 -15.20 0.32 -21.41
N LEU A 31 -15.71 -0.76 -20.84
CA LEU A 31 -16.45 -1.78 -21.58
C LEU A 31 -17.73 -1.23 -22.20
N CYS A 32 -18.48 -0.43 -21.44
CA CYS A 32 -19.69 0.25 -21.93
C CYS A 32 -19.36 1.28 -23.01
N ALA A 33 -18.24 2.00 -22.91
CA ALA A 33 -17.80 2.95 -23.93
C ALA A 33 -17.32 2.24 -25.21
N CYS A 34 -16.73 1.04 -25.11
CA CYS A 34 -16.23 0.27 -26.24
C CYS A 34 -17.30 -0.61 -26.92
N LYS A 35 -18.42 -0.90 -26.24
CA LYS A 35 -19.57 -1.63 -26.81
C LYS A 35 -20.63 -0.61 -27.26
N ASP A 36 -21.09 -0.75 -28.50
CA ASP A 36 -22.13 0.08 -29.14
C ASP A 36 -23.27 0.50 -28.17
N PRO A 37 -23.66 1.79 -28.08
CA PRO A 37 -24.59 2.36 -27.08
C PRO A 37 -26.00 1.75 -27.01
N ARG A 38 -26.33 0.73 -27.81
CA ARG A 38 -27.62 0.04 -27.82
C ARG A 38 -27.70 -1.19 -26.91
N GLY A 39 -26.58 -1.62 -26.32
CA GLY A 39 -26.51 -2.81 -25.47
C GLY A 39 -26.49 -2.56 -23.94
N ALA A 40 -26.42 -1.30 -23.50
CA ALA A 40 -26.07 -0.91 -22.13
C ALA A 40 -27.23 -0.93 -21.12
N ALA A 41 -28.25 -1.75 -21.34
CA ALA A 41 -29.42 -1.84 -20.46
C ALA A 41 -29.58 -3.25 -19.87
N ARG A 42 -28.59 -3.73 -19.09
CA ARG A 42 -28.80 -4.88 -18.20
C ARG A 42 -28.10 -4.70 -16.84
N SER A 43 -28.93 -4.34 -15.86
CA SER A 43 -28.92 -4.80 -14.46
C SER A 43 -27.68 -4.51 -13.61
N ALA A 44 -27.71 -3.37 -12.91
CA ALA A 44 -26.72 -2.93 -11.93
C ALA A 44 -26.56 -3.82 -10.67
N GLY A 45 -27.38 -4.88 -10.50
CA GLY A 45 -27.33 -5.80 -9.35
C GLY A 45 -26.49 -7.07 -9.55
N ASP A 46 -26.54 -7.68 -10.75
CA ASP A 46 -25.72 -8.85 -11.12
C ASP A 46 -24.37 -8.46 -11.74
N ALA A 47 -24.20 -7.17 -12.07
CA ALA A 47 -23.00 -6.65 -12.70
C ALA A 47 -21.78 -6.68 -11.77
N ALA A 48 -21.92 -6.55 -10.45
CA ALA A 48 -20.76 -6.45 -9.55
C ALA A 48 -19.91 -7.73 -9.54
N GLY A 49 -20.52 -8.90 -9.38
CA GLY A 49 -19.81 -10.19 -9.43
C GLY A 49 -19.30 -10.55 -10.83
N ALA A 50 -20.05 -10.19 -11.88
CA ALA A 50 -19.61 -10.37 -13.26
C ALA A 50 -18.44 -9.44 -13.64
N THR A 51 -18.39 -8.23 -13.06
CA THR A 51 -17.34 -7.24 -13.28
C THR A 51 -16.06 -7.62 -12.53
N GLU A 52 -16.18 -8.22 -11.35
CA GLU A 52 -15.05 -8.71 -10.57
C GLU A 52 -14.27 -9.80 -11.34
N GLY A 53 -14.98 -10.81 -11.85
CA GLY A 53 -14.36 -11.85 -12.70
C GLY A 53 -13.81 -11.29 -14.02
N ALA A 54 -14.47 -10.27 -14.58
CA ALA A 54 -13.97 -9.58 -15.76
C ALA A 54 -12.67 -8.81 -15.49
N LEU A 55 -12.57 -8.14 -14.32
CA LEU A 55 -11.35 -7.45 -13.90
C LEU A 55 -10.21 -8.43 -13.72
N GLU A 56 -10.42 -9.56 -13.04
CA GLU A 56 -9.39 -10.59 -12.86
C GLU A 56 -8.89 -11.14 -14.20
N ALA A 57 -9.82 -11.41 -15.14
CA ALA A 57 -9.45 -11.88 -16.46
C ALA A 57 -8.58 -10.85 -17.22
N VAL A 58 -8.87 -9.55 -17.09
CA VAL A 58 -8.06 -8.48 -17.70
C VAL A 58 -6.71 -8.36 -17.03
N VAL A 59 -6.66 -8.37 -15.69
CA VAL A 59 -5.41 -8.32 -14.92
C VAL A 59 -4.50 -9.48 -15.34
N ASN A 60 -5.05 -10.68 -15.50
CA ASN A 60 -4.29 -11.85 -15.98
C ASN A 60 -3.74 -11.65 -17.40
N ARG A 61 -4.54 -11.09 -18.31
CA ARG A 61 -4.08 -10.80 -19.68
C ARG A 61 -3.05 -9.67 -19.73
N LEU A 62 -3.21 -8.62 -18.92
CA LEU A 62 -2.21 -7.57 -18.78
C LEU A 62 -0.91 -8.13 -18.22
N ASN A 63 -0.96 -8.93 -17.15
CA ASN A 63 0.21 -9.56 -16.55
C ASN A 63 0.92 -10.53 -17.49
N ALA A 64 0.21 -11.17 -18.42
CA ALA A 64 0.84 -11.99 -19.45
C ALA A 64 1.77 -11.17 -20.37
N VAL A 65 1.48 -9.89 -20.59
CA VAL A 65 2.29 -8.97 -21.40
C VAL A 65 3.30 -8.21 -20.53
N LEU A 66 2.88 -7.70 -19.38
CA LEU A 66 3.68 -6.83 -18.52
C LEU A 66 4.90 -7.54 -17.92
N ARG A 67 4.83 -8.86 -17.72
CA ARG A 67 5.96 -9.65 -17.20
C ARG A 67 7.18 -9.64 -18.13
N GLU A 68 7.01 -9.39 -19.42
CA GLU A 68 8.14 -9.21 -20.36
C GLU A 68 8.95 -7.93 -20.07
N TYR A 69 8.37 -7.00 -19.31
CA TYR A 69 8.96 -5.71 -18.94
C TYR A 69 9.23 -5.63 -17.44
N ASP A 70 9.25 -6.76 -16.74
CA ASP A 70 9.35 -6.82 -15.28
C ASP A 70 8.29 -5.95 -14.60
N LEU A 71 7.07 -5.93 -15.13
CA LEU A 71 5.93 -5.24 -14.53
C LEU A 71 4.82 -6.23 -14.20
N ALA A 72 4.04 -5.92 -13.16
CA ALA A 72 2.79 -6.64 -12.90
C ALA A 72 1.76 -5.74 -12.23
N VAL A 73 0.51 -5.93 -12.58
CA VAL A 73 -0.64 -5.48 -11.79
C VAL A 73 -0.79 -6.46 -10.62
N GLN A 74 -0.68 -5.94 -9.41
CA GLN A 74 -0.81 -6.70 -8.18
C GLN A 74 -1.91 -6.16 -7.28
N SER A 75 -2.34 -6.99 -6.33
CA SER A 75 -3.30 -6.61 -5.31
C SER A 75 -2.67 -6.56 -3.93
N ALA A 76 -3.03 -5.56 -3.14
CA ALA A 76 -2.72 -5.48 -1.72
C ALA A 76 -4.00 -5.11 -0.94
N ARG A 77 -4.00 -5.32 0.37
CA ARG A 77 -5.06 -4.82 1.24
C ARG A 77 -4.49 -3.76 2.17
N ASP A 78 -5.28 -2.73 2.41
CA ASP A 78 -5.01 -1.76 3.48
C ASP A 78 -5.37 -2.35 4.84
N GLU A 79 -5.11 -1.63 5.93
CA GLU A 79 -5.41 -2.08 7.30
C GLU A 79 -6.88 -2.35 7.55
N ASP A 80 -7.75 -1.52 6.98
CA ASP A 80 -9.20 -1.70 7.09
C ASP A 80 -9.72 -2.87 6.21
N GLY A 81 -8.79 -3.64 5.60
CA GLY A 81 -9.10 -4.76 4.73
C GLY A 81 -9.48 -4.37 3.29
N THR A 82 -9.57 -3.06 3.00
CA THR A 82 -9.90 -2.53 1.68
C THR A 82 -8.91 -3.03 0.63
N PRO A 83 -9.35 -3.75 -0.41
CA PRO A 83 -8.48 -4.25 -1.46
C PRO A 83 -8.14 -3.14 -2.46
N TYR A 84 -6.86 -3.07 -2.82
CA TYR A 84 -6.31 -2.20 -3.84
C TYR A 84 -5.67 -3.01 -4.95
N VAL A 85 -5.60 -2.42 -6.14
CA VAL A 85 -4.83 -2.91 -7.28
C VAL A 85 -3.88 -1.81 -7.75
N GLY A 86 -2.66 -2.18 -8.11
CA GLY A 86 -1.64 -1.22 -8.54
C GLY A 86 -0.62 -1.83 -9.48
N LEU A 87 0.03 -0.99 -10.27
CA LEU A 87 1.14 -1.39 -11.13
C LEU A 87 2.43 -1.43 -10.31
N CYS A 88 3.13 -2.56 -10.35
CA CYS A 88 4.33 -2.83 -9.59
C CYS A 88 5.49 -3.16 -10.53
N ASN A 89 6.69 -2.70 -10.17
CA ASN A 89 7.93 -3.13 -10.81
C ASN A 89 8.47 -4.39 -10.11
N LEU A 90 8.75 -5.42 -10.90
CA LEU A 90 9.30 -6.71 -10.49
C LEU A 90 10.83 -6.74 -10.54
N ALA A 91 11.47 -5.85 -11.32
CA ALA A 91 12.93 -5.82 -11.49
C ALA A 91 13.66 -5.22 -10.28
N ALA A 92 12.94 -4.53 -9.39
CA ALA A 92 13.53 -3.95 -8.19
C ALA A 92 13.68 -5.03 -7.12
N ASP A 93 14.82 -5.73 -7.11
CA ASP A 93 15.17 -6.71 -6.07
C ASP A 93 15.06 -6.13 -4.65
N ASP A 94 15.20 -4.80 -4.49
CA ASP A 94 15.07 -4.12 -3.19
C ASP A 94 13.76 -3.32 -3.02
N GLY A 95 12.85 -3.26 -4.01
CA GLY A 95 11.65 -2.40 -4.01
C GLY A 95 11.89 -0.88 -3.87
N LEU A 96 13.13 -0.48 -3.57
CA LEU A 96 13.58 0.85 -3.18
C LEU A 96 14.34 1.54 -4.33
N ALA A 97 14.76 0.79 -5.35
CA ALA A 97 15.40 1.32 -6.55
C ALA A 97 14.55 2.40 -7.25
N GLN A 98 13.22 2.26 -7.22
CA GLN A 98 12.32 3.30 -7.74
C GLN A 98 12.40 4.60 -6.95
N LEU A 99 12.54 4.50 -5.62
CA LEU A 99 12.66 5.67 -4.76
C LEU A 99 13.97 6.42 -4.99
N ALA A 100 15.04 5.74 -5.39
CA ALA A 100 16.35 6.35 -5.64
C ALA A 100 16.32 7.43 -6.74
N THR A 101 15.33 7.39 -7.63
CA THR A 101 15.14 8.42 -8.67
C THR A 101 14.33 9.64 -8.19
N GLN A 102 13.60 9.51 -7.07
CA GLN A 102 12.63 10.51 -6.59
C GLN A 102 13.04 11.17 -5.28
N TYR A 103 13.87 10.49 -4.48
CA TYR A 103 14.27 10.91 -3.14
C TYR A 103 15.80 10.99 -3.03
N THR A 104 16.26 11.87 -2.15
CA THR A 104 17.66 12.01 -1.79
C THR A 104 18.15 10.81 -0.98
N ALA A 105 19.47 10.59 -0.93
CA ALA A 105 20.06 9.52 -0.14
C ALA A 105 19.67 9.56 1.35
N HIS A 106 19.55 10.77 1.92
CA HIS A 106 19.10 10.96 3.31
C HIS A 106 17.64 10.57 3.51
N GLU A 107 16.75 10.99 2.62
CA GLU A 107 15.32 10.63 2.68
C GLU A 107 15.14 9.11 2.56
N LEU A 108 15.92 8.45 1.70
CA LEU A 108 15.91 6.99 1.54
C LEU A 108 16.43 6.27 2.78
N ALA A 109 17.50 6.77 3.38
CA ALA A 109 18.05 6.21 4.60
C ALA A 109 17.05 6.33 5.76
N LEU A 110 16.39 7.48 5.90
CA LEU A 110 15.32 7.69 6.86
C LEU A 110 14.15 6.73 6.61
N PHE A 111 13.68 6.62 5.35
CA PHE A 111 12.60 5.73 4.99
C PHE A 111 12.92 4.26 5.31
N ARG A 112 14.12 3.79 4.96
CA ARG A 112 14.59 2.44 5.27
C ARG A 112 14.57 2.18 6.78
N LYS A 113 15.06 3.14 7.57
CA LYS A 113 15.11 3.02 9.03
C LYS A 113 13.71 2.96 9.63
N ILE A 114 12.81 3.86 9.23
CA ILE A 114 11.39 3.83 9.64
C ILE A 114 10.75 2.49 9.28
N LEU A 115 10.97 2.01 8.05
CA LEU A 115 10.33 0.80 7.56
C LEU A 115 10.85 -0.46 8.25
N PHE A 116 12.17 -0.68 8.22
CA PHE A 116 12.76 -1.95 8.66
C PHE A 116 13.06 -2.02 10.15
N GLU A 117 13.47 -0.91 10.79
CA GLU A 117 13.77 -0.89 12.23
C GLU A 117 12.52 -0.53 13.05
N GLY A 118 11.62 0.28 12.48
CA GLY A 118 10.38 0.70 13.12
C GLY A 118 9.19 -0.21 12.82
N LEU A 119 8.71 -0.19 11.58
CA LEU A 119 7.40 -0.75 11.21
C LEU A 119 7.39 -2.28 11.07
N LEU A 120 8.42 -2.86 10.47
CA LEU A 120 8.50 -4.30 10.18
C LEU A 120 9.17 -5.10 11.32
N ASN A 121 9.84 -4.42 12.25
CA ASN A 121 10.57 -5.08 13.33
C ASN A 121 9.66 -5.41 14.52
N GLU A 122 9.16 -6.63 14.55
CA GLU A 122 8.31 -7.14 15.64
C GLU A 122 9.05 -7.34 16.96
N ALA A 123 10.38 -7.37 16.94
CA ALA A 123 11.19 -7.46 18.17
C ALA A 123 11.22 -6.13 18.94
N THR A 124 10.74 -5.03 18.35
CA THR A 124 10.64 -3.74 19.04
C THR A 124 9.30 -3.64 19.76
N PRO A 125 9.25 -3.77 21.10
CA PRO A 125 8.00 -3.88 21.86
C PRO A 125 7.09 -2.64 21.76
N PHE A 126 7.63 -1.50 21.32
CA PHE A 126 6.89 -0.26 21.13
C PHE A 126 6.15 -0.16 19.79
N TYR A 127 6.44 -1.03 18.82
CA TYR A 127 5.93 -0.94 17.44
C TYR A 127 5.15 -2.18 16.99
N ALA A 128 4.74 -3.03 17.93
CA ALA A 128 4.10 -4.34 17.70
C ALA A 128 2.83 -4.28 16.83
N ASP A 129 2.20 -3.11 16.70
CA ASP A 129 0.99 -2.90 15.90
C ASP A 129 1.26 -2.45 14.45
N GLY A 130 2.52 -2.39 14.01
CA GLY A 130 2.87 -1.93 12.66
C GLY A 130 2.66 -0.42 12.47
N ILE A 131 2.74 0.32 13.57
CA ILE A 131 2.68 1.79 13.61
C ILE A 131 3.75 2.33 14.56
N VAL A 132 4.30 3.49 14.23
CA VAL A 132 5.37 4.18 14.97
C VAL A 132 4.94 5.63 15.21
N PRO A 133 5.06 6.20 16.41
CA PRO A 133 4.78 7.61 16.64
C PRO A 133 5.55 8.52 15.67
N LEU A 134 4.91 9.56 15.14
CA LEU A 134 5.52 10.48 14.17
C LEU A 134 6.78 11.14 14.75
N ILE A 135 6.76 11.48 16.04
CA ILE A 135 7.92 12.09 16.72
C ILE A 135 9.11 11.14 16.77
N ASP A 136 8.87 9.84 16.98
CA ASP A 136 9.92 8.82 16.98
C ASP A 136 10.50 8.68 15.57
N CYS A 137 9.63 8.66 14.54
CA CYS A 137 10.06 8.64 13.15
C CYS A 137 10.97 9.84 12.80
N ILE A 138 10.66 11.04 13.31
CA ILE A 138 11.49 12.23 13.11
C ILE A 138 12.83 12.07 13.83
N ASN A 139 12.82 11.58 15.06
CA ASN A 139 14.04 11.42 15.86
C ASN A 139 15.03 10.40 15.27
N LEU A 140 14.56 9.44 14.45
CA LEU A 140 15.44 8.52 13.71
C LEU A 140 16.41 9.23 12.77
N CYS A 141 16.18 10.52 12.43
CA CYS A 141 17.10 11.30 11.61
C CYS A 141 18.47 11.50 12.28
N HIS A 142 18.53 11.47 13.62
CA HIS A 142 19.77 11.61 14.39
C HIS A 142 20.65 10.35 14.32
N ASP A 143 20.04 9.19 14.08
CA ASP A 143 20.74 7.91 14.01
C ASP A 143 21.17 7.53 12.59
N LEU A 144 20.98 8.44 11.63
CA LEU A 144 21.49 8.31 10.28
C LEU A 144 23.00 8.58 10.33
N HIS A 145 23.81 7.51 10.30
CA HIS A 145 25.27 7.57 10.27
C HIS A 145 25.79 8.11 8.91
N MET A 146 25.36 9.31 8.54
CA MET A 146 25.67 9.99 7.28
C MET A 146 26.62 11.16 7.54
N SER A 147 27.39 11.54 6.52
CA SER A 147 28.43 12.58 6.63
C SER A 147 27.89 13.96 7.04
N SER A 148 26.61 14.22 6.77
CA SER A 148 25.89 15.42 7.22
C SER A 148 24.58 15.00 7.87
N PRO A 149 24.29 15.41 9.12
CA PRO A 149 23.04 15.06 9.80
C PRO A 149 21.85 15.80 9.15
N MET A 150 20.74 15.09 8.99
CA MET A 150 19.48 15.67 8.53
C MET A 150 18.81 16.43 9.68
N ALA A 151 18.26 17.62 9.40
CA ALA A 151 17.54 18.37 10.41
C ALA A 151 16.14 17.76 10.69
N PRO A 152 15.60 17.87 11.91
CA PRO A 152 14.26 17.34 12.23
C PRO A 152 13.14 17.89 11.33
N THR A 153 13.24 19.16 10.92
CA THR A 153 12.29 19.80 10.00
C THR A 153 12.36 19.21 8.59
N GLU A 154 13.55 18.83 8.13
CA GLU A 154 13.75 18.15 6.85
C GLU A 154 13.21 16.72 6.91
N ALA A 155 13.45 16.02 8.03
CA ALA A 155 12.89 14.68 8.28
C ALA A 155 11.36 14.70 8.28
N GLU A 156 10.74 15.67 8.96
CA GLU A 156 9.28 15.82 8.97
C GLU A 156 8.73 16.09 7.54
N ALA A 157 9.41 16.95 6.77
CA ALA A 157 9.03 17.23 5.39
C ALA A 157 9.14 15.98 4.50
N ALA A 158 10.21 15.20 4.67
CA ALA A 158 10.43 13.92 3.98
C ALA A 158 9.32 12.91 4.31
N ILE A 159 8.97 12.76 5.59
CA ILE A 159 7.89 11.86 6.03
C ILE A 159 6.54 12.30 5.44
N LYS A 160 6.22 13.60 5.49
CA LYS A 160 4.99 14.13 4.86
C LYS A 160 4.92 13.82 3.37
N ARG A 161 6.05 13.93 2.67
CA ARG A 161 6.15 13.59 1.25
C ARG A 161 5.95 12.09 1.00
N LEU A 162 6.58 11.23 1.81
CA LEU A 162 6.41 9.77 1.74
C LEU A 162 4.96 9.35 2.01
N VAL A 163 4.26 10.03 2.94
CA VAL A 163 2.83 9.83 3.20
C VAL A 163 1.99 10.21 1.97
N ARG A 164 2.22 11.41 1.42
CA ARG A 164 1.49 11.87 0.23
C ARG A 164 1.68 10.94 -0.97
N ASP A 165 2.90 10.41 -1.13
CA ASP A 165 3.25 9.56 -2.26
C ASP A 165 2.86 8.07 -2.05
N GLY A 166 2.21 7.76 -0.91
CA GLY A 166 1.59 6.47 -0.59
C GLY A 166 2.52 5.42 0.02
N TRP A 167 3.79 5.77 0.27
CA TRP A 167 4.80 4.87 0.86
C TRP A 167 4.58 4.65 2.35
N LEU A 168 4.18 5.72 3.03
CA LEU A 168 3.77 5.72 4.43
C LEU A 168 2.30 6.14 4.51
N ARG A 169 1.68 5.97 5.67
CA ARG A 169 0.36 6.53 5.98
C ARG A 169 0.37 7.13 7.37
N LEU A 170 -0.55 8.05 7.64
CA LEU A 170 -0.81 8.51 8.99
C LEU A 170 -1.88 7.63 9.63
N ALA A 171 -1.60 7.14 10.82
CA ALA A 171 -2.53 6.45 11.68
C ALA A 171 -2.84 7.35 12.90
N ARG A 172 -4.11 7.40 13.28
CA ARG A 172 -4.50 7.98 14.57
C ARG A 172 -4.60 6.84 15.58
N GLN A 173 -3.75 6.84 16.59
CA GLN A 173 -3.98 5.97 17.74
C GLN A 173 -5.17 6.52 18.53
N ALA A 174 -6.22 5.71 18.67
CA ALA A 174 -7.22 5.95 19.70
C ALA A 174 -6.51 5.81 21.04
N GLY A 175 -6.52 6.89 21.84
CA GLY A 175 -5.57 7.12 22.93
C GLY A 175 -5.25 5.89 23.78
N SER A 176 -3.98 5.54 23.85
CA SER A 176 -3.48 4.62 24.88
C SER A 176 -3.86 5.17 26.25
N SER A 177 -4.50 4.33 27.06
CA SER A 177 -5.14 4.63 28.35
C SER A 177 -4.17 4.99 29.49
N HIS A 178 -3.05 5.66 29.20
CA HIS A 178 -2.13 6.17 30.21
C HIS A 178 -1.84 7.67 30.01
N ARG A 179 -2.54 8.45 30.83
CA ARG A 179 -2.34 9.87 31.16
C ARG A 179 -2.41 10.86 29.99
N ARG A 180 -3.60 11.47 29.87
CA ARG A 180 -3.81 12.84 29.35
C ARG A 180 -3.58 13.02 27.83
N GLY A 181 -4.34 12.28 27.03
CA GLY A 181 -5.38 12.90 26.18
C GLY A 181 -4.99 13.82 25.03
N GLU A 182 -3.94 13.52 24.26
CA GLU A 182 -3.80 14.05 22.89
C GLU A 182 -3.66 12.89 21.90
N PRO A 183 -4.35 12.93 20.75
CA PRO A 183 -4.17 11.93 19.71
C PRO A 183 -2.76 12.07 19.12
N THR A 184 -1.85 11.19 19.51
CA THR A 184 -0.50 11.15 18.93
C THR A 184 -0.61 10.67 17.48
N LEU A 185 -0.14 11.50 16.54
CA LEU A 185 0.00 11.10 15.15
C LEU A 185 1.03 9.98 15.07
N SER A 186 0.64 8.87 14.46
CA SER A 186 1.51 7.74 14.19
C SER A 186 1.65 7.55 12.69
N VAL A 187 2.71 6.87 12.29
CA VAL A 187 3.06 6.52 10.93
C VAL A 187 2.91 5.01 10.79
N GLY A 188 2.28 4.57 9.71
CA GLY A 188 2.17 3.16 9.35
C GLY A 188 2.67 2.91 7.93
N VAL A 189 2.68 1.64 7.55
CA VAL A 189 2.97 1.22 6.17
C VAL A 189 1.87 1.74 5.23
N GLY A 190 2.24 2.46 4.17
CA GLY A 190 1.31 2.91 3.14
C GLY A 190 1.00 1.83 2.09
N ILE A 191 -0.14 1.95 1.41
CA ILE A 191 -0.60 0.94 0.45
C ILE A 191 0.37 0.71 -0.71
N ARG A 192 1.10 1.75 -1.12
CA ARG A 192 2.09 1.65 -2.18
C ARG A 192 3.27 0.78 -1.77
N ALA A 193 3.72 0.89 -0.52
CA ALA A 193 4.77 0.02 0.02
C ALA A 193 4.31 -1.45 0.05
N CYS A 194 3.05 -1.72 0.41
CA CYS A 194 2.48 -3.08 0.36
C CYS A 194 2.45 -3.66 -1.07
N LEU A 195 2.26 -2.81 -2.07
CA LEU A 195 2.24 -3.20 -3.48
C LEU A 195 3.65 -3.39 -4.04
N GLU A 196 4.58 -2.48 -3.75
CA GLU A 196 5.86 -2.40 -4.46
C GLU A 196 7.05 -3.00 -3.71
N ILE A 197 6.99 -3.17 -2.38
CA ILE A 197 8.11 -3.69 -1.57
C ILE A 197 7.81 -5.14 -1.15
N PRO A 198 8.56 -6.15 -1.66
CA PRO A 198 8.31 -7.57 -1.36
C PRO A 198 8.32 -7.93 0.12
N GLU A 199 9.23 -7.34 0.90
CA GLU A 199 9.38 -7.57 2.34
C GLU A 199 8.13 -7.10 3.09
N VAL A 200 7.62 -5.92 2.75
CA VAL A 200 6.40 -5.36 3.34
C VAL A 200 5.20 -6.25 3.03
N ARG A 201 5.12 -6.75 1.80
CA ARG A 201 4.04 -7.66 1.40
C ARG A 201 4.10 -8.98 2.18
N SER A 202 5.30 -9.54 2.33
CA SER A 202 5.50 -10.79 3.06
C SER A 202 5.12 -10.62 4.54
N TRP A 203 5.57 -9.54 5.16
CA TRP A 203 5.19 -9.15 6.53
C TRP A 203 3.68 -8.98 6.69
N ARG A 204 3.00 -8.30 5.75
CA ARG A 204 1.54 -8.16 5.73
C ARG A 204 0.81 -9.51 5.65
N MET A 205 1.28 -10.43 4.81
CA MET A 205 0.66 -11.75 4.66
C MET A 205 0.80 -12.57 5.94
N GLN A 206 1.96 -12.53 6.59
CA GLN A 206 2.20 -13.23 7.85
C GLN A 206 1.26 -12.72 8.95
N ARG A 207 1.17 -11.40 9.16
CA ARG A 207 0.25 -10.82 10.15
C ARG A 207 -1.22 -11.15 9.89
N ALA A 208 -1.64 -11.18 8.62
CA ALA A 208 -3.00 -11.56 8.27
C ALA A 208 -3.32 -13.02 8.65
N GLN A 209 -2.33 -13.92 8.58
CA GLN A 209 -2.46 -15.31 9.03
C GLN A 209 -2.46 -15.42 10.56
N ASP A 210 -1.64 -14.64 11.27
CA ASP A 210 -1.57 -14.65 12.74
C ASP A 210 -2.90 -14.19 13.39
N VAL A 211 -3.53 -13.16 12.80
CA VAL A 211 -4.86 -12.70 13.23
C VAL A 211 -5.94 -13.76 13.02
N GLN A 212 -5.82 -14.58 11.98
CA GLN A 212 -6.78 -15.66 11.70
C GLN A 212 -6.56 -16.92 12.54
N THR A 213 -5.37 -17.11 13.11
CA THR A 213 -4.99 -18.32 13.86
C THR A 213 -5.04 -18.15 15.37
N SER A 214 -5.23 -16.93 15.90
CA SER A 214 -5.46 -16.71 17.33
C SER A 214 -6.85 -17.23 17.74
N PRO A 215 -6.93 -18.32 18.55
CA PRO A 215 -8.20 -18.82 19.03
C PRO A 215 -8.80 -17.79 19.98
N VAL A 216 -10.06 -17.41 19.70
CA VAL A 216 -10.91 -16.71 20.66
C VAL A 216 -10.85 -17.49 21.98
N GLY A 217 -10.33 -16.84 23.02
CA GLY A 217 -10.15 -17.44 24.33
C GLY A 217 -11.42 -18.13 24.78
N GLU A 218 -11.33 -19.44 25.00
CA GLU A 218 -12.25 -20.20 25.83
C GLU A 218 -12.26 -19.56 27.21
N GLY A 219 -13.22 -18.66 27.43
CA GLY A 219 -13.64 -18.24 28.76
C GLY A 219 -14.23 -19.43 29.48
N THR A 220 -13.36 -20.23 30.07
CA THR A 220 -13.71 -21.21 31.09
C THR A 220 -13.67 -20.44 32.40
N ASP A 221 -14.83 -20.12 32.96
CA ASP A 221 -14.93 -19.73 34.37
C ASP A 221 -15.66 -20.84 35.15
N PRO A 222 -15.24 -21.11 36.39
CA PRO A 222 -15.55 -22.31 37.17
C PRO A 222 -16.96 -22.37 37.76
#